data_AF-A0A1T5LE47-F1
#
_entry.id   AF-A0A1T5LE47-F1
#
_cell.length_a   1.000
_cell.length_b   1.000
_cell.length_c   1.000
_cell.angle_alpha   90.00
_cell.angle_beta   90.00
_cell.angle_gamma   90.00
#
_symmetry.space_group_name_H-M   'P 1'
#
loop_
_entity.id
_entity.type
_entity.pdbx_description
1 polymer ?
#
loop_
_entity_poly.entity_id
_entity_poly.type
_entity_poly.pdbx_seq_one_letter_code
_entity_poly.pdbx_strand_id
1 'polypeptide(L)'
;MSDDRAATDGERTPPPGLEDSLRLVGHTGKAAFASAQDTGRALRRLVSADFALMRSAFGRGLAWAGVAIVFGASAWALLAGSLIALLVGFFGWSWLGALSLAALISIIVTVFAAWKVGRYFDYTGMHATRRQLHRLGLFDEDDDSADGDKPERDK
;
A
#
# COMPACT_ATOMS: atom_id res chain seq x y z
N MET A 1 2.51 40.36 67.52
CA MET A 1 1.74 41.41 66.84
C MET A 1 2.59 41.85 65.65
N SER A 2 2.52 41.15 64.52
CA SER A 2 1.58 41.40 63.40
C SER A 2 1.88 42.77 62.78
N ASP A 3 2.19 42.96 61.50
CA ASP A 3 2.04 42.15 60.30
C ASP A 3 3.15 42.55 59.33
N ASP A 4 3.88 41.57 58.82
CA ASP A 4 4.73 41.69 57.65
C ASP A 4 3.98 41.07 56.48
N ARG A 5 3.16 41.87 55.79
CA ARG A 5 2.46 41.49 54.54
C ARG A 5 2.36 42.70 53.61
N ALA A 6 3.53 43.23 53.27
CA ALA A 6 3.66 43.98 52.03
C ALA A 6 3.33 43.04 50.86
N ALA A 7 2.35 43.47 50.06
CA ALA A 7 2.12 43.12 48.68
C ALA A 7 2.22 41.62 48.32
N THR A 8 1.06 40.97 48.25
CA THR A 8 0.83 39.91 47.29
C THR A 8 0.85 40.50 45.86
N ASP A 9 1.99 40.98 45.40
CA ASP A 9 2.23 41.11 43.97
C ASP A 9 2.64 39.72 43.51
N GLY A 10 1.63 38.89 43.27
CA GLY A 10 1.82 37.70 42.47
C GLY A 10 2.45 38.15 41.18
N GLU A 11 3.71 37.77 40.95
CA GLU A 11 4.42 37.90 39.68
C GLU A 11 3.51 37.33 38.60
N ARG A 12 2.68 38.19 38.01
CA ARG A 12 2.08 37.96 36.71
C ARG A 12 3.25 38.03 35.77
N THR A 13 3.88 36.87 35.55
CA THR A 13 4.78 36.66 34.43
C THR A 13 4.09 37.27 33.21
N PRO A 14 4.73 38.21 32.48
CA PRO A 14 4.11 38.83 31.33
C PRO A 14 3.55 37.74 30.43
N PRO A 15 2.35 37.92 29.83
CA PRO A 15 1.83 36.93 28.90
C PRO A 15 2.94 36.64 27.88
N PRO A 16 3.30 35.36 27.67
CA PRO A 16 4.47 35.01 26.86
C PRO A 16 4.37 35.75 25.53
N GLY A 17 5.47 36.42 25.15
CA GLY A 17 5.52 37.15 23.90
C GLY A 17 5.13 36.24 22.73
N LEU A 18 4.61 36.82 21.65
CA LEU A 18 4.28 36.04 20.46
C LEU A 18 5.51 35.25 19.96
N GLU A 19 6.72 35.82 20.07
CA GLU A 19 7.98 35.08 19.83
C GLU A 19 8.14 33.83 20.71
N ASP A 20 7.85 33.92 22.02
CA ASP A 20 8.00 32.79 22.95
C ASP A 20 6.96 31.70 22.68
N SER A 21 5.73 32.10 22.36
CA SER A 21 4.67 31.19 21.94
C SER A 21 4.99 30.48 20.63
N LEU A 22 5.57 31.19 19.65
CA LEU A 22 6.03 30.62 18.38
C LEU A 22 7.22 29.68 18.57
N ARG A 23 8.19 30.03 19.43
CA ARG A 23 9.31 29.15 19.79
C ARG A 23 8.82 27.88 20.51
N LEU A 24 7.87 28.02 21.42
CA LEU A 24 7.28 26.90 22.15
C LEU A 24 6.51 25.98 21.21
N VAL A 25 5.68 26.52 20.31
CA VAL A 25 4.97 25.74 19.27
C VAL A 25 5.94 25.05 18.33
N GLY A 26 7.01 25.73 17.91
CA GLY A 26 8.06 25.13 17.08
C GLY A 26 8.78 23.98 17.78
N HIS A 27 9.10 24.13 19.07
CA HIS A 27 9.73 23.09 19.87
C HIS A 27 8.78 21.89 20.10
N THR A 28 7.51 22.17 20.34
CA THR A 28 6.46 21.14 20.53
C THR A 28 6.20 20.39 19.22
N GLY A 29 6.16 21.10 18.09
CA GLY A 29 6.04 20.51 16.76
C GLY A 29 7.24 19.63 16.40
N LYS A 30 8.46 20.08 16.72
CA LYS A 30 9.68 19.30 16.50
C LYS A 30 9.71 18.03 17.36
N ALA A 31 9.22 18.11 18.61
CA ALA A 31 9.07 16.95 19.48
C ALA A 31 7.97 15.98 18.98
N ALA A 32 6.83 16.49 18.50
CA ALA A 32 5.77 15.68 17.90
C ALA A 32 6.24 14.96 16.62
N PHE A 33 7.04 15.64 15.78
CA PHE A 33 7.63 15.04 14.59
C PHE A 33 8.62 13.93 14.94
N ALA A 34 9.49 14.15 15.93
CA ALA A 34 10.41 13.12 16.42
C ALA A 34 9.65 11.90 16.97
N SER A 35 8.58 12.11 17.73
CA SER A 35 7.71 11.03 18.23
C SER A 35 6.99 10.26 17.11
N ALA A 36 6.52 10.97 16.07
CA ALA A 36 5.94 10.35 14.90
C ALA A 36 6.97 9.52 14.12
N GLN A 37 8.21 10.00 14.02
CA GLN A 37 9.31 9.27 13.39
C GLN A 37 9.63 7.97 14.13
N ASP A 38 9.66 8.01 15.47
CA ASP A 38 9.91 6.83 16.29
C ASP A 38 8.75 5.83 16.23
N THR A 39 7.51 6.32 16.20
CA THR A 39 6.32 5.49 15.98
C THR A 39 6.37 4.81 14.61
N GLY A 40 6.72 5.55 13.55
CA GLY A 40 6.91 4.98 12.21
C GLY A 40 8.02 3.92 12.16
N ARG A 41 9.12 4.14 12.87
CA ARG A 41 10.23 3.17 12.98
C ARG A 41 9.79 1.90 13.72
N ALA A 42 8.96 2.02 14.77
CA ALA A 42 8.39 0.89 15.48
C ALA A 42 7.39 0.10 14.62
N LEU A 43 6.53 0.81 13.87
CA LEU A 43 5.57 0.21 12.93
C LEU A 43 6.30 -0.57 11.82
N ARG A 44 7.41 -0.01 11.31
CA ARG A 44 8.27 -0.70 10.32
C ARG A 44 8.88 -1.99 10.90
N ARG A 45 9.28 -1.96 12.17
CA ARG A 45 9.82 -3.15 12.85
C ARG A 45 8.75 -4.22 13.05
N LEU A 46 7.54 -3.84 13.44
CA LEU A 46 6.38 -4.74 13.52
C LEU A 46 6.07 -5.38 12.17
N VAL A 47 5.90 -4.57 11.13
CA VAL A 47 5.65 -5.07 9.76
C VAL A 47 6.78 -6.02 9.30
N SER A 48 8.04 -5.69 9.59
CA SER A 48 9.16 -6.58 9.25
C SER A 48 9.13 -7.91 10.02
N ALA A 49 8.65 -7.89 11.27
CA ALA A 49 8.46 -9.08 12.08
C ALA A 49 7.30 -9.93 11.54
N ASP A 50 6.19 -9.30 11.13
CA ASP A 50 5.05 -9.98 10.48
C ASP A 50 5.47 -10.64 9.15
N PHE A 51 6.29 -9.96 8.34
CA PHE A 51 6.87 -10.56 7.13
C PHE A 51 7.80 -11.73 7.44
N ALA A 52 8.56 -11.67 8.53
CA ALA A 52 9.41 -12.78 8.97
C ALA A 52 8.57 -14.00 9.42
N LEU A 53 7.47 -13.76 10.13
CA LEU A 53 6.50 -14.81 10.51
C LEU A 53 5.83 -15.43 9.27
N MET A 54 5.38 -14.60 8.32
CA MET A 54 4.71 -15.07 7.08
C MET A 54 5.67 -15.82 6.14
N ARG A 55 6.95 -15.44 6.07
CA ARG A 55 7.97 -16.09 5.21
C ARG A 55 8.02 -17.60 5.40
N SER A 56 7.82 -18.07 6.63
CA SER A 56 7.93 -19.50 6.99
C SER A 56 6.88 -20.39 6.31
N ALA A 57 5.73 -19.84 5.94
CA ALA A 57 4.64 -20.57 5.28
C ALA A 57 4.41 -20.14 3.82
N PHE A 58 4.82 -18.92 3.44
CA PHE A 58 4.56 -18.34 2.11
C PHE A 58 5.20 -19.12 0.97
N GLY A 59 6.43 -19.61 1.16
CA GLY A 59 7.16 -20.32 0.08
C GLY A 59 6.45 -21.61 -0.34
N ARG A 60 5.96 -22.39 0.65
CA ARG A 60 5.17 -23.60 0.37
C ARG A 60 3.78 -23.26 -0.14
N GLY A 61 3.14 -22.23 0.41
CA GLY A 61 1.84 -21.76 -0.04
C GLY A 61 1.84 -21.34 -1.51
N LEU A 62 2.85 -20.60 -1.96
CA LEU A 62 2.97 -20.17 -3.35
C LEU A 62 3.23 -21.35 -4.31
N ALA A 63 4.06 -22.31 -3.90
CA ALA A 63 4.30 -23.52 -4.66
C ALA A 63 3.00 -24.33 -4.85
N TRP A 64 2.24 -24.55 -3.76
CA TRP A 64 0.95 -25.23 -3.82
C TRP A 64 -0.12 -24.42 -4.57
N ALA A 65 -0.08 -23.09 -4.52
CA ALA A 65 -0.96 -22.24 -5.32
C ALA A 65 -0.69 -22.43 -6.83
N GLY A 66 0.58 -22.51 -7.24
CA GLY A 66 0.95 -22.83 -8.62
C GLY A 66 0.41 -24.20 -9.06
N VAL A 67 0.58 -25.22 -8.22
CA VAL A 67 0.03 -26.57 -8.46
C VAL A 67 -1.50 -26.51 -8.59
N ALA A 68 -2.19 -25.80 -7.69
CA ALA A 68 -3.64 -25.65 -7.72
C ALA A 68 -4.13 -24.92 -8.98
N ILE A 69 -3.39 -23.94 -9.50
CA ILE A 69 -3.71 -23.24 -10.75
C ILE A 69 -3.60 -24.18 -11.94
N VAL A 70 -2.49 -24.93 -12.07
CA VAL A 70 -2.28 -25.86 -13.19
C VAL A 70 -3.33 -26.97 -13.17
N PHE A 71 -3.57 -27.59 -12.02
CA PHE A 71 -4.58 -28.62 -11.88
C PHE A 71 -6.00 -28.06 -12.02
N GLY A 72 -6.28 -26.85 -11.54
CA GLY A 72 -7.56 -26.18 -11.72
C GLY A 72 -7.87 -25.88 -13.18
N ALA A 73 -6.88 -25.35 -13.92
CA ALA A 73 -7.01 -25.12 -15.36
C ALA A 73 -7.19 -26.43 -16.14
N SER A 74 -6.45 -27.48 -15.77
CA SER A 74 -6.57 -28.79 -16.41
C SER A 74 -7.93 -29.44 -16.12
N ALA A 75 -8.39 -29.37 -14.87
CA ALA A 75 -9.71 -29.85 -14.47
C ALA A 75 -10.82 -29.09 -15.18
N TRP A 76 -10.69 -27.76 -15.35
CA TRP A 76 -11.63 -26.96 -16.12
C TRP A 76 -11.71 -27.41 -17.58
N ALA A 77 -10.57 -27.64 -18.23
CA ALA A 77 -10.54 -28.12 -19.61
C ALA A 77 -11.20 -29.50 -19.75
N LEU A 78 -10.95 -30.41 -18.82
CA LEU A 78 -11.60 -31.73 -18.77
C LEU A 78 -13.10 -31.61 -18.50
N LEU A 79 -13.53 -30.70 -17.63
CA LEU A 79 -14.94 -30.45 -17.34
C LEU A 79 -15.66 -29.87 -18.56
N ALA A 80 -15.05 -28.89 -19.23
CA ALA A 80 -15.58 -28.33 -20.48
C ALA A 80 -15.68 -29.40 -21.58
N GLY A 81 -14.64 -30.21 -21.76
CA GLY A 81 -14.64 -31.34 -22.70
C GLY A 81 -15.70 -32.40 -22.35
N SER A 82 -15.82 -32.76 -21.07
CA SER A 82 -16.82 -33.69 -20.57
C SER A 82 -18.24 -33.15 -20.76
N LEU A 83 -18.47 -31.87 -20.51
CA LEU A 83 -19.76 -31.21 -20.72
C LEU A 83 -20.15 -31.23 -22.19
N ILE A 84 -19.20 -30.93 -23.10
CA ILE A 84 -19.42 -31.02 -24.56
C ILE A 84 -19.73 -32.46 -24.96
N ALA A 85 -18.94 -33.43 -24.48
CA ALA A 85 -19.14 -34.85 -24.79
C ALA A 85 -20.49 -35.37 -24.28
N LEU A 86 -20.93 -34.95 -23.09
CA LEU A 86 -22.25 -35.27 -22.54
C LEU A 86 -23.37 -34.63 -23.36
N LEU A 87 -23.25 -33.37 -23.76
CA LEU A 87 -24.26 -32.70 -24.60
C LEU A 87 -24.42 -33.37 -25.97
N VAL A 88 -23.29 -33.73 -26.60
CA VAL A 88 -23.29 -34.40 -27.91
C VAL A 88 -23.80 -35.83 -27.78
N GLY A 89 -23.37 -36.58 -26.75
CA GLY A 89 -23.69 -38.00 -26.58
C GLY A 89 -25.10 -38.28 -26.06
N PHE A 90 -25.55 -37.56 -25.03
CA PHE A 90 -26.85 -37.83 -24.39
C PHE A 90 -28.03 -37.12 -25.07
N PHE A 91 -27.81 -35.95 -25.66
CA PHE A 91 -28.89 -35.11 -26.19
C PHE A 91 -28.93 -35.05 -27.72
N GLY A 92 -27.96 -35.67 -28.41
CA GLY A 92 -27.85 -35.60 -29.88
C GLY A 92 -27.66 -34.17 -30.41
N TRP A 93 -27.14 -33.27 -29.57
CA TRP A 93 -27.01 -31.84 -29.91
C TRP A 93 -25.99 -31.65 -31.03
N SER A 94 -26.23 -30.68 -31.93
CA SER A 94 -25.26 -30.29 -32.95
C SER A 94 -23.93 -29.84 -32.30
N TRP A 95 -22.81 -30.20 -32.94
CA TRP A 95 -21.46 -29.84 -32.51
C TRP A 95 -21.29 -28.35 -32.21
N LEU A 96 -21.91 -27.49 -33.03
CA LEU A 96 -21.86 -26.05 -32.86
C LEU A 96 -22.62 -25.58 -31.62
N GLY A 97 -23.73 -26.22 -31.26
CA GLY A 97 -24.51 -25.89 -30.07
C GLY A 97 -23.75 -26.19 -28.77
N ALA A 98 -23.10 -27.35 -28.69
CA ALA A 98 -22.28 -27.72 -27.54
C ALA A 98 -21.06 -26.79 -27.39
N LEU A 99 -20.38 -26.46 -28.50
CA LEU A 99 -19.26 -25.52 -28.49
C LEU A 99 -19.69 -24.10 -28.13
N SER A 100 -20.83 -23.63 -28.63
CA SER A 100 -21.38 -22.31 -28.32
C SER A 100 -21.74 -22.19 -26.84
N LEU A 101 -22.36 -23.23 -26.26
CA LEU A 101 -22.68 -23.23 -24.83
C LEU A 101 -21.43 -23.25 -23.95
N ALA A 102 -20.44 -24.07 -24.30
CA ALA A 102 -19.16 -24.10 -23.59
C ALA A 102 -18.39 -22.77 -23.69
N ALA A 103 -18.43 -22.12 -24.86
CA ALA A 103 -17.87 -20.79 -25.06
C ALA A 103 -18.60 -19.74 -24.20
N LEU A 104 -19.94 -19.79 -24.14
CA LEU A 104 -20.74 -18.87 -23.33
C LEU A 104 -20.43 -19.02 -21.84
N ILE A 105 -20.33 -20.25 -21.33
CA ILE A 105 -19.93 -20.52 -19.95
C ILE A 105 -18.52 -19.98 -19.68
N SER A 106 -17.58 -20.19 -20.60
CA SER A 106 -16.20 -19.69 -20.46
C SER A 106 -16.16 -18.17 -20.39
N ILE A 107 -16.91 -17.48 -21.25
CA ILE A 107 -17.04 -16.02 -21.22
C ILE A 107 -17.59 -15.54 -19.88
N ILE A 108 -18.63 -16.19 -19.35
CA ILE A 108 -19.21 -15.83 -18.04
C ILE A 108 -18.15 -15.95 -16.94
N VAL A 109 -17.41 -17.06 -16.89
CA VAL A 109 -16.36 -17.26 -15.90
C VAL A 109 -15.25 -16.23 -16.06
N THR A 110 -14.83 -15.91 -17.28
CA THR A 110 -13.83 -14.87 -17.55
C THR A 110 -14.29 -13.49 -17.10
N VAL A 111 -15.53 -13.10 -17.40
CA VAL A 111 -16.12 -11.83 -16.96
C VAL A 111 -16.22 -11.78 -15.44
N PHE A 112 -16.63 -12.88 -14.80
CA PHE A 112 -16.70 -12.96 -13.34
C PHE A 112 -15.33 -12.86 -12.68
N ALA A 113 -14.32 -13.52 -13.25
CA ALA A 113 -12.94 -13.42 -12.77
C ALA A 113 -12.40 -11.99 -12.92
N ALA A 114 -12.60 -11.35 -14.08
CA ALA A 114 -12.22 -9.97 -14.32
C ALA A 114 -12.93 -9.01 -13.35
N TRP A 115 -14.22 -9.21 -13.10
CA TRP A 115 -14.99 -8.45 -12.12
C TRP A 115 -14.45 -8.65 -10.71
N LYS A 116 -14.19 -9.89 -10.28
CA LYS A 116 -13.61 -10.19 -8.97
C LYS A 116 -12.24 -9.55 -8.77
N VAL A 117 -11.41 -9.53 -9.82
CA VAL A 117 -10.10 -8.86 -9.81
C VAL A 117 -10.28 -7.35 -9.69
N GLY A 118 -11.15 -6.73 -10.48
CA GLY A 118 -11.48 -5.30 -10.37
C GLY A 118 -11.97 -4.93 -8.97
N ARG A 119 -12.90 -5.71 -8.42
CA ARG A 119 -13.42 -5.51 -7.05
C ARG A 119 -12.34 -5.67 -5.98
N TYR A 120 -11.36 -6.56 -6.19
CA TYR A 120 -10.24 -6.73 -5.27
C TYR A 120 -9.29 -5.52 -5.33
N PHE A 121 -9.08 -4.99 -6.54
CA PHE A 121 -8.33 -3.75 -6.77
C PHE A 121 -9.01 -2.51 -6.18
N ASP A 122 -10.35 -2.48 -6.16
CA ASP A 122 -11.12 -1.43 -5.49
C ASP A 122 -10.89 -1.47 -3.97
N TYR A 123 -10.75 -2.66 -3.38
CA TYR A 123 -10.47 -2.81 -1.95
C TYR A 123 -9.01 -2.52 -1.56
N THR A 124 -8.05 -2.72 -2.47
CA THR A 124 -6.63 -2.48 -2.19
C THR A 124 -6.19 -1.02 -2.42
N GLY A 125 -7.12 -0.12 -2.74
CA GLY A 125 -6.89 1.32 -2.59
C GLY A 125 -5.83 1.90 -3.54
N MET A 126 -5.83 1.50 -4.82
CA MET A 126 -4.92 2.07 -5.83
C MET A 126 -5.09 3.58 -6.08
N HIS A 127 -6.16 4.21 -5.56
CA HIS A 127 -6.28 5.66 -5.54
C HIS A 127 -5.22 6.35 -4.64
N ALA A 128 -4.76 5.67 -3.59
CA ALA A 128 -3.66 6.15 -2.75
C ALA A 128 -2.30 5.93 -3.44
N THR A 129 -2.11 4.80 -4.12
CA THR A 129 -0.87 4.49 -4.86
C THR A 129 -0.64 5.45 -6.02
N ARG A 130 -1.68 5.91 -6.72
CA ARG A 130 -1.55 6.92 -7.79
C ARG A 130 -1.02 8.27 -7.27
N ARG A 131 -1.41 8.67 -6.05
CA ARG A 131 -0.89 9.87 -5.36
C ARG A 131 0.48 9.65 -4.75
N GLN A 132 0.77 8.45 -4.27
CA GLN A 132 2.07 8.09 -3.68
C GLN A 132 3.16 7.94 -4.76
N LEU A 133 2.84 7.39 -5.94
CA LEU A 133 3.75 7.29 -7.08
C LEU A 133 4.12 8.67 -7.64
N HIS A 134 3.19 9.61 -7.62
CA HIS A 134 3.43 11.01 -8.01
C HIS A 134 4.23 11.80 -6.96
N ARG A 135 4.29 11.33 -5.70
CA ARG A 135 5.11 11.91 -4.62
C ARG A 135 6.48 11.25 -4.46
N LEU A 136 6.72 10.12 -5.13
CA LEU A 136 7.96 9.33 -5.03
C LEU A 136 9.07 9.81 -5.96
N GLY A 137 8.95 11.01 -6.55
CA GLY A 137 10.11 11.73 -7.08
C GLY A 137 10.75 11.12 -8.32
N LEU A 138 9.99 10.43 -9.18
CA LEU A 138 10.49 9.99 -10.50
C LEU A 138 10.72 11.15 -11.51
N PHE A 139 10.84 12.38 -11.01
CA PHE A 139 11.14 13.61 -11.75
C PHE A 139 12.19 14.47 -11.04
N ASP A 140 12.90 13.92 -10.04
CA ASP A 140 14.01 14.62 -9.36
C ASP A 140 15.30 13.80 -9.53
N GLU A 141 15.55 13.36 -10.78
CA GLU A 141 16.90 13.04 -11.22
C GLU A 141 17.43 14.27 -11.94
N ASP A 142 18.49 14.81 -11.35
CA ASP A 142 19.48 15.76 -11.88
C ASP A 142 19.16 17.27 -11.78
N ASP A 143 19.26 17.80 -10.56
CA ASP A 143 20.02 19.04 -10.37
C ASP A 143 20.91 18.91 -9.11
N ASP A 144 22.08 19.54 -9.12
CA ASP A 144 23.08 19.61 -8.04
C ASP A 144 24.22 18.57 -8.03
N SER A 145 25.09 18.63 -9.04
CA SER A 145 26.51 18.32 -8.89
C SER A 145 27.38 19.04 -9.92
N ALA A 146 27.55 20.36 -9.79
CA ALA A 146 28.68 21.09 -10.35
C ALA A 146 28.90 22.49 -9.70
N ASP A 147 28.87 22.60 -8.37
CA ASP A 147 29.60 23.68 -7.70
C ASP A 147 31.06 23.25 -7.53
N GLY A 148 31.85 23.52 -8.57
CA GLY A 148 33.28 23.28 -8.62
C GLY A 148 34.04 24.58 -8.37
N ASP A 149 34.25 24.88 -7.10
CA ASP A 149 35.26 25.80 -6.56
C ASP A 149 36.57 25.79 -7.38
N LYS A 150 36.97 26.93 -7.93
CA LYS A 150 38.37 27.21 -8.29
C LYS A 150 38.76 28.66 -8.00
N PRO A 151 39.91 28.88 -7.32
CA PRO A 151 40.34 30.18 -6.85
C PRO A 151 41.07 31.01 -7.91
N GLU A 152 40.98 32.31 -7.69
CA GLU A 152 41.70 33.44 -8.26
C GLU A 152 43.22 33.23 -8.41
N ARG A 153 43.78 33.57 -9.59
CA ARG A 153 45.16 34.07 -9.73
C ARG A 153 45.33 34.98 -10.94
N ASP A 154 45.56 36.24 -10.62
CA ASP A 154 46.26 37.26 -11.41
C ASP A 154 47.57 36.73 -12.03
N LYS A 155 47.81 37.10 -13.29
CA LYS A 155 49.10 37.58 -13.84
C LYS A 155 48.91 38.23 -15.21
#